data_AF-A0A4P8ILZ1-F1
#
_entry.id   AF-A0A4P8ILZ1-F1
#
_cell.length_a   1.000
_cell.length_b   1.000
_cell.length_c   1.000
_cell.angle_alpha   90.00
_cell.angle_beta   90.00
_cell.angle_gamma   90.00
#
_symmetry.space_group_name_H-M   'P 1'
#
loop_
_entity.id
_entity.type
_entity.pdbx_description
1 polymer ?
#
loop_
_entity_poly.entity_id
_entity_poly.type
_entity_poly.pdbx_seq_one_letter_code
_entity_poly.pdbx_strand_id
1 'polypeptide(L)'
;MTDQRSRFFTACLMGTALLTGGCAHHHDGTSQPGAIAHAAKAPRTMLADEAIPASQADKAKLVFRSKGMPMSVMFWQSTSAQACGDFQPVGAVFDSGRGVLLPWIANLTEKLNRPLRKVETSRVQYVEPGTPVQVKALTKSVDQPTSMSPVQTYSCGPIVTSFNPEKAHAYLVEFDFQGMQSCSQHVTDITDAAHPVPVEPQAPACGIDSADATGGTVHVNYLKADHEQRLAQARKKEGAATLASDKAFAMQDEAAELDSLGQSDEALAVVDRALRMLDPSKSKDVVATKAGILFNLNQPQAALDILAPQLEATRKFADGQASNARASALSTYTEGFVTATFCYMQLEQWGNAIKTLADTESLLEGPSFSAYKSLLYRYIMARAHDPSLADSELEKRAAYYTVNDKGHYGALLRMWQGEDTVKETAKIIGAMSGADQQEAFGESLFYGGAYAKFVKGNDAGAKAMLADLDQVAPYGSIEWIYGKRVLQ
;
A
#
# COMPACT_ATOMS: atom_id res chain seq x y z
N MET A 1 34.54 62.44 -6.82
CA MET A 1 35.73 61.83 -6.19
C MET A 1 35.33 60.40 -5.81
N THR A 2 35.49 59.43 -6.74
CA THR A 2 36.69 58.54 -6.91
C THR A 2 36.83 57.57 -5.73
N ASP A 3 37.01 56.25 -5.84
CA ASP A 3 37.32 55.30 -6.93
C ASP A 3 37.09 53.89 -6.31
N GLN A 4 36.33 52.94 -6.87
CA GLN A 4 36.63 51.97 -7.93
C GLN A 4 37.76 50.94 -7.66
N ARG A 5 37.36 49.65 -7.62
CA ARG A 5 37.95 48.41 -8.23
C ARG A 5 37.76 47.20 -7.29
N SER A 6 37.54 45.94 -7.69
CA SER A 6 37.12 45.19 -8.89
C SER A 6 37.34 43.70 -8.55
N ARG A 7 36.30 42.84 -8.51
CA ARG A 7 36.03 41.64 -9.35
C ARG A 7 37.11 40.54 -9.46
N PHE A 8 36.69 39.27 -9.30
CA PHE A 8 36.96 38.06 -10.15
C PHE A 8 36.14 36.87 -9.54
N PHE A 9 35.04 36.36 -10.12
CA PHE A 9 34.84 35.37 -11.23
C PHE A 9 35.37 33.92 -11.00
N THR A 10 34.41 32.99 -10.82
CA THR A 10 34.21 31.66 -11.48
C THR A 10 35.32 30.61 -11.58
N ALA A 11 35.03 29.36 -11.15
CA ALA A 11 35.02 28.12 -11.98
C ALA A 11 35.33 26.82 -11.20
N CYS A 12 34.47 25.80 -11.34
CA CYS A 12 34.88 24.44 -11.72
C CYS A 12 33.67 23.64 -12.22
N LEU A 13 33.33 23.88 -13.50
CA LEU A 13 32.82 22.88 -14.44
C LEU A 13 34.05 22.17 -15.00
N MET A 14 34.11 20.84 -14.95
CA MET A 14 34.85 20.07 -15.94
C MET A 14 33.84 19.34 -16.82
N GLY A 15 33.78 19.77 -18.08
CA GLY A 15 33.18 19.00 -19.15
C GLY A 15 34.20 18.03 -19.74
N THR A 16 33.66 17.01 -20.40
CA THR A 16 34.35 16.36 -21.51
C THR A 16 33.37 16.37 -22.68
N ALA A 17 33.62 17.24 -23.64
CA ALA A 17 33.06 17.19 -24.98
C ALA A 17 34.23 17.00 -25.94
N LEU A 18 34.07 16.10 -26.91
CA LEU A 18 34.80 15.88 -28.18
C LEU A 18 34.53 14.40 -28.55
N LEU A 19 33.97 14.00 -29.70
CA LEU A 19 34.01 14.55 -31.05
C LEU A 19 32.74 14.20 -31.83
N THR A 20 32.24 15.17 -32.59
CA THR A 20 31.44 14.97 -33.80
C THR A 20 32.35 14.45 -34.92
N GLY A 21 31.94 13.39 -35.59
CA GLY A 21 32.50 12.94 -36.87
C GLY A 21 31.37 12.40 -37.75
N GLY A 22 30.85 13.24 -38.64
CA GLY A 22 29.98 12.81 -39.72
C GLY A 22 30.81 12.32 -40.89
N CYS A 23 30.45 11.17 -41.45
CA CYS A 23 30.74 10.80 -42.83
C CYS A 23 29.46 10.20 -43.41
N ALA A 24 28.87 10.89 -44.38
CA ALA A 24 27.93 10.32 -45.33
C ALA A 24 28.73 9.95 -46.60
N HIS A 25 28.58 8.73 -47.10
CA HIS A 25 28.61 8.42 -48.54
C HIS A 25 27.98 7.04 -48.81
N HIS A 26 27.54 6.91 -50.06
CA HIS A 26 26.49 6.09 -50.67
C HIS A 26 26.89 4.68 -51.14
N HIS A 27 25.85 3.86 -51.41
CA HIS A 27 25.72 2.74 -52.40
C HIS A 27 26.67 1.53 -52.26
N ASP A 28 26.28 0.25 -52.37
CA ASP A 28 25.19 -0.45 -53.09
C ASP A 28 24.93 -1.83 -52.44
N GLY A 29 23.81 -2.48 -52.79
CA GLY A 29 23.75 -3.95 -52.84
C GLY A 29 22.56 -4.63 -52.16
N THR A 30 21.50 -4.82 -52.94
CA THR A 30 20.34 -5.69 -52.71
C THR A 30 20.68 -7.12 -52.24
N SER A 31 19.96 -7.65 -51.24
CA SER A 31 19.45 -9.04 -51.21
C SER A 31 18.43 -9.24 -50.08
N GLN A 32 17.55 -10.20 -50.31
CA GLN A 32 16.16 -10.39 -49.84
C GLN A 32 15.97 -10.82 -48.36
N PRO A 33 14.70 -10.84 -47.86
CA PRO A 33 14.36 -10.84 -46.45
C PRO A 33 14.36 -12.24 -45.83
N GLY A 34 15.10 -12.41 -44.74
CA GLY A 34 15.07 -13.59 -43.88
C GLY A 34 14.55 -13.21 -42.50
N ALA A 35 13.44 -13.82 -42.11
CA ALA A 35 12.87 -13.72 -40.78
C ALA A 35 13.91 -14.12 -39.72
N ILE A 36 14.21 -13.22 -38.78
CA ILE A 36 14.90 -13.58 -37.54
C ILE A 36 13.89 -13.37 -36.42
N ALA A 37 13.22 -14.47 -36.06
CA ALA A 37 12.55 -14.62 -34.79
C ALA A 37 13.62 -14.55 -33.68
N HIS A 38 13.76 -13.41 -33.02
CA HIS A 38 14.43 -13.36 -31.74
C HIS A 38 13.47 -13.88 -30.68
N ALA A 39 13.49 -15.19 -30.49
CA ALA A 39 13.02 -15.82 -29.26
C ALA A 39 13.82 -15.21 -28.10
N ALA A 40 13.18 -14.34 -27.33
CA ALA A 40 13.72 -13.87 -26.06
C ALA A 40 13.85 -15.09 -25.13
N LYS A 41 15.09 -15.56 -24.93
CA LYS A 41 15.41 -16.54 -23.90
C LYS A 41 15.02 -15.94 -22.54
N ALA A 42 14.11 -16.62 -21.83
CA ALA A 42 13.75 -16.30 -20.46
C ALA A 42 15.03 -16.19 -19.59
N PRO A 43 15.08 -15.25 -18.63
CA PRO A 43 16.23 -15.11 -17.75
C PRO A 43 16.36 -16.35 -16.85
N ARG A 44 17.53 -17.00 -16.94
CA ARG A 44 17.96 -18.14 -16.11
C ARG A 44 17.84 -17.81 -14.61
N THR A 45 17.04 -18.60 -13.90
CA THR A 45 16.88 -18.60 -12.44
C THR A 45 18.16 -19.14 -11.78
N MET A 46 19.07 -18.26 -11.33
CA MET A 46 20.41 -18.63 -10.82
C MET A 46 20.46 -19.49 -9.52
N LEU A 47 19.34 -19.91 -8.92
CA LEU A 47 19.33 -20.58 -7.59
C LEU A 47 18.77 -22.00 -7.59
N ALA A 48 18.04 -22.39 -8.64
CA ALA A 48 17.52 -23.75 -8.78
C ALA A 48 18.62 -24.74 -9.19
N ASP A 49 19.64 -24.27 -9.93
CA ASP A 49 20.76 -25.09 -10.44
C ASP A 49 21.86 -25.39 -9.39
N GLU A 50 21.77 -24.83 -8.18
CA GLU A 50 22.75 -25.10 -7.12
C GLU A 50 22.44 -26.45 -6.45
N ALA A 51 23.24 -27.47 -6.79
CA ALA A 51 23.10 -28.84 -6.33
C ALA A 51 23.06 -28.92 -4.79
N ILE A 52 22.17 -29.77 -4.26
CA ILE A 52 22.10 -30.07 -2.82
C ILE A 52 23.45 -30.67 -2.40
N PRO A 53 24.16 -30.11 -1.39
CA PRO A 53 25.41 -30.67 -0.90
C PRO A 53 25.22 -32.12 -0.49
N ALA A 54 26.22 -32.98 -0.73
CA ALA A 54 26.13 -34.41 -0.41
C ALA A 54 25.78 -34.69 1.07
N SER A 55 26.15 -33.80 1.99
CA SER A 55 25.79 -33.86 3.42
C SER A 55 24.32 -33.55 3.73
N GLN A 56 23.55 -33.11 2.75
CA GLN A 56 22.13 -32.75 2.84
C GLN A 56 21.28 -33.53 1.82
N ALA A 57 21.84 -34.54 1.15
CA ALA A 57 21.22 -35.24 0.02
C ALA A 57 19.86 -35.89 0.35
N ASP A 58 19.63 -36.22 1.62
CA ASP A 58 18.37 -36.80 2.10
C ASP A 58 17.36 -35.75 2.60
N LYS A 59 17.69 -34.46 2.57
CA LYS A 59 16.84 -33.36 3.06
C LYS A 59 16.09 -32.67 1.92
N ALA A 60 15.03 -31.95 2.27
CA ALA A 60 14.39 -31.01 1.36
C ALA A 60 15.07 -29.64 1.42
N LYS A 61 15.27 -28.99 0.27
CA LYS A 61 15.86 -27.65 0.16
C LYS A 61 14.74 -26.61 0.10
N LEU A 62 14.77 -25.59 0.96
CA LEU A 62 13.91 -24.41 0.85
C LEU A 62 14.72 -23.21 0.43
N VAL A 63 14.24 -22.48 -0.58
CA VAL A 63 14.81 -21.23 -1.07
C VAL A 63 13.82 -20.11 -0.77
N PHE A 64 14.21 -19.14 0.05
CA PHE A 64 13.37 -18.01 0.44
C PHE A 64 13.70 -16.80 -0.42
N ARG A 65 12.68 -16.17 -1.03
CA ARG A 65 12.83 -14.97 -1.86
C ARG A 65 11.66 -14.01 -1.62
N SER A 66 11.88 -12.76 -2.01
CA SER A 66 10.82 -11.77 -2.17
C SER A 66 10.75 -11.29 -3.62
N LYS A 67 9.58 -10.84 -4.04
CA LYS A 67 9.31 -10.35 -5.39
C LYS A 67 8.44 -9.10 -5.35
N GLY A 68 8.62 -8.20 -6.31
CA GLY A 68 7.70 -7.09 -6.57
C GLY A 68 8.14 -5.75 -6.00
N MET A 69 8.81 -5.73 -4.85
CA MET A 69 9.40 -4.50 -4.27
C MET A 69 10.76 -4.75 -3.63
N PRO A 70 11.68 -3.77 -3.63
CA PRO A 70 13.04 -3.91 -3.08
C PRO A 70 13.11 -3.84 -1.54
N MET A 71 11.98 -4.11 -0.88
CA MET A 71 11.84 -4.05 0.58
C MET A 71 12.40 -5.30 1.23
N SER A 72 12.91 -5.16 2.46
CA SER A 72 13.43 -6.28 3.23
C SER A 72 12.29 -7.10 3.81
N VAL A 73 12.24 -8.40 3.52
CA VAL A 73 11.32 -9.38 4.08
C VAL A 73 12.09 -10.29 5.03
N MET A 74 11.66 -10.38 6.28
CA MET A 74 12.22 -11.30 7.26
C MET A 74 11.46 -12.62 7.23
N PHE A 75 12.19 -13.74 7.13
CA PHE A 75 11.63 -15.09 7.17
C PHE A 75 11.98 -15.80 8.47
N TRP A 76 11.03 -16.60 8.96
CA TRP A 76 11.20 -17.58 10.04
C TRP A 76 10.62 -18.93 9.61
N GLN A 77 11.16 -20.01 10.17
CA GLN A 77 10.69 -21.37 9.94
C GLN A 77 10.43 -22.10 11.26
N SER A 78 9.47 -23.03 11.26
CA SER A 78 9.18 -23.92 12.38
C SER A 78 8.83 -25.30 11.85
N THR A 79 9.22 -26.35 12.57
CA THR A 79 8.76 -27.74 12.36
C THR A 79 7.87 -28.22 13.50
N SER A 80 7.36 -27.29 14.31
CA SER A 80 6.48 -27.62 15.43
C SER A 80 5.16 -28.18 14.91
N ALA A 81 4.67 -29.22 15.58
CA ALA A 81 3.32 -29.73 15.34
C ALA A 81 2.25 -28.73 15.82
N GLN A 82 2.61 -27.81 16.73
CA GLN A 82 1.73 -26.72 17.13
C GLN A 82 1.70 -25.65 16.06
N ALA A 83 0.50 -25.30 15.60
CA ALA A 83 0.30 -24.17 14.70
C ALA A 83 0.95 -22.91 15.28
N CYS A 84 1.85 -22.33 14.50
CA CYS A 84 2.49 -21.05 14.72
C CYS A 84 3.40 -20.95 15.97
N GLY A 85 3.82 -22.10 16.51
CA GLY A 85 4.81 -22.21 17.59
C GLY A 85 6.26 -22.30 17.08
N ASP A 86 7.21 -22.02 17.97
CA ASP A 86 8.64 -22.37 17.85
C ASP A 86 9.42 -21.85 16.63
N PHE A 87 8.99 -20.73 16.03
CA PHE A 87 9.66 -20.12 14.88
C PHE A 87 11.11 -19.70 15.14
N GLN A 88 12.03 -20.27 14.35
CA GLN A 88 13.44 -19.89 14.31
C GLN A 88 13.72 -18.94 13.13
N PRO A 89 14.55 -17.90 13.31
CA PRO A 89 14.85 -16.95 12.25
C PRO A 89 15.67 -17.60 11.13
N VAL A 90 15.20 -17.44 9.88
CA VAL A 90 15.96 -17.80 8.67
C VAL A 90 16.83 -16.61 8.24
N GLY A 91 16.27 -15.40 8.32
CA GLY A 91 16.95 -14.16 7.98
C GLY A 91 16.18 -13.31 6.94
N ALA A 92 16.76 -12.16 6.62
CA ALA A 92 16.14 -11.19 5.74
C ALA A 92 16.54 -11.38 4.26
N VAL A 93 15.57 -11.23 3.36
CA VAL A 93 15.78 -11.19 1.90
C VAL A 93 15.14 -9.95 1.26
N PHE A 94 15.56 -9.59 0.05
CA PHE A 94 14.95 -8.50 -0.73
C PHE A 94 14.99 -8.80 -2.22
N ASP A 95 14.11 -8.15 -2.99
CA ASP A 95 14.14 -8.20 -4.45
C ASP A 95 15.14 -7.16 -5.00
N SER A 96 16.15 -7.59 -5.75
CA SER A 96 17.09 -6.66 -6.40
C SER A 96 16.56 -6.03 -7.69
N GLY A 97 15.35 -6.39 -8.11
CA GLY A 97 14.75 -6.00 -9.39
C GLY A 97 15.38 -6.70 -10.59
N ARG A 98 16.19 -7.74 -10.34
CA ARG A 98 16.88 -8.51 -11.38
C ARG A 98 15.84 -9.26 -12.22
N GLY A 99 15.71 -8.88 -13.50
CA GLY A 99 14.66 -9.36 -14.42
C GLY A 99 13.71 -8.26 -14.89
N VAL A 100 13.62 -7.14 -14.16
CA VAL A 100 12.86 -5.93 -14.53
C VAL A 100 13.79 -4.75 -14.78
N LEU A 101 14.86 -4.63 -13.99
CA LEU A 101 15.88 -3.59 -14.11
C LEU A 101 17.05 -4.03 -15.00
N LEU A 102 17.74 -3.05 -15.60
CA LEU A 102 18.97 -3.31 -16.34
C LEU A 102 20.01 -3.98 -15.42
N PRO A 103 20.79 -4.97 -15.91
CA PRO A 103 21.68 -5.77 -15.08
C PRO A 103 22.69 -4.98 -14.24
N TRP A 104 23.13 -3.82 -14.74
CA TRP A 104 24.07 -2.95 -14.01
C TRP A 104 23.42 -2.26 -12.80
N ILE A 105 22.11 -1.95 -12.87
CA ILE A 105 21.33 -1.33 -11.78
C ILE A 105 21.07 -2.37 -10.69
N ALA A 106 20.63 -3.58 -11.07
CA ALA A 106 20.43 -4.68 -10.13
C ALA A 106 21.72 -5.04 -9.37
N ASN A 107 22.87 -5.08 -10.06
CA ASN A 107 24.19 -5.29 -9.44
C ASN A 107 24.59 -4.17 -8.46
N LEU A 108 24.21 -2.92 -8.74
CA LEU A 108 24.47 -1.79 -7.86
C LEU A 108 23.64 -1.89 -6.57
N THR A 109 22.35 -2.19 -6.68
CA THR A 109 21.44 -2.41 -5.54
C THR A 109 21.93 -3.55 -4.64
N GLU A 110 22.38 -4.66 -5.24
CA GLU A 110 22.95 -5.80 -4.51
C GLU A 110 24.22 -5.45 -3.75
N LYS A 111 25.12 -4.66 -4.36
CA LYS A 111 26.38 -4.22 -3.72
C LYS A 111 26.17 -3.22 -2.58
N LEU A 112 25.16 -2.36 -2.68
CA LEU A 112 24.87 -1.34 -1.66
C LEU A 112 24.17 -1.92 -0.43
N ASN A 113 23.24 -2.87 -0.60
CA ASN A 113 22.43 -3.38 0.50
C ASN A 113 23.06 -4.53 1.30
N ARG A 114 23.88 -5.37 0.65
CA ARG A 114 24.48 -6.56 1.27
C ARG A 114 25.40 -6.27 2.47
N PRO A 115 26.35 -5.31 2.40
CA PRO A 115 27.25 -5.02 3.53
C PRO A 115 26.64 -4.11 4.61
N LEU A 116 25.65 -3.27 4.28
CA LEU A 116 25.07 -2.29 5.20
C LEU A 116 23.89 -2.82 6.03
N ARG A 117 23.16 -3.85 5.56
CA ARG A 117 21.92 -4.35 6.21
C ARG A 117 21.83 -5.87 6.43
N LYS A 118 22.85 -6.67 6.09
CA LYS A 118 22.85 -8.16 6.17
C LYS A 118 21.68 -8.84 5.42
N VAL A 119 21.10 -8.17 4.42
CA VAL A 119 19.99 -8.69 3.60
C VAL A 119 20.55 -9.32 2.32
N GLU A 120 20.04 -10.49 1.93
CA GLU A 120 20.44 -11.21 0.71
C GLU A 120 19.30 -11.25 -0.31
N THR A 121 19.59 -11.56 -1.59
CA THR A 121 18.53 -11.72 -2.60
C THR A 121 17.77 -13.04 -2.48
N SER A 122 18.33 -13.97 -1.71
CA SER A 122 17.72 -15.25 -1.36
C SER A 122 18.41 -15.86 -0.15
N ARG A 123 17.73 -16.71 0.60
CA ARG A 123 18.31 -17.57 1.65
C ARG A 123 17.96 -19.03 1.38
N VAL A 124 18.78 -19.96 1.86
CA VAL A 124 18.56 -21.41 1.71
C VAL A 124 18.52 -22.07 3.08
N GLN A 125 17.59 -23.00 3.28
CA GLN A 125 17.52 -23.90 4.44
C GLN A 125 17.33 -25.34 3.97
N TYR A 126 17.72 -26.29 4.82
CA TYR A 126 17.49 -27.72 4.60
C TYR A 126 16.67 -28.27 5.76
N VAL A 127 15.56 -28.94 5.45
CA VAL A 127 14.63 -29.48 6.45
C VAL A 127 14.41 -30.97 6.26
N GLU A 128 13.99 -31.64 7.33
CA GLU A 128 13.67 -33.06 7.27
C GLU A 128 12.40 -33.28 6.43
N PRO A 129 12.41 -34.25 5.49
CA PRO A 129 11.25 -34.54 4.67
C PRO A 129 10.13 -35.20 5.49
N GLY A 130 8.89 -35.04 5.04
CA GLY A 130 7.69 -35.62 5.65
C GLY A 130 7.26 -34.98 6.98
N THR A 131 8.06 -34.07 7.54
CA THR A 131 7.69 -33.26 8.70
C THR A 131 7.11 -31.94 8.23
N PRO A 132 5.87 -31.57 8.61
CA PRO A 132 5.29 -30.29 8.23
C PRO A 132 6.21 -29.14 8.61
N VAL A 133 6.48 -28.26 7.65
CA VAL A 133 7.24 -27.04 7.88
C VAL A 133 6.28 -25.85 7.78
N GLN A 134 6.36 -24.96 8.76
CA GLN A 134 5.67 -23.70 8.79
C GLN A 134 6.66 -22.60 8.45
N VAL A 135 6.30 -21.71 7.54
CA VAL A 135 7.11 -20.57 7.13
C VAL A 135 6.33 -19.30 7.39
N LYS A 136 6.92 -18.41 8.18
CA LYS A 136 6.41 -17.07 8.47
C LYS A 136 7.25 -16.04 7.75
N ALA A 137 6.61 -15.13 7.03
CA ALA A 137 7.27 -13.97 6.43
C ALA A 137 6.58 -12.69 6.82
N LEU A 138 7.38 -11.64 7.05
CA LEU A 138 6.91 -10.33 7.41
C LEU A 138 7.92 -9.32 6.89
N THR A 139 7.44 -8.24 6.29
CA THR A 139 8.23 -7.01 6.18
C THR A 139 7.79 -6.03 7.27
N LYS A 140 8.76 -5.38 7.89
CA LYS A 140 8.56 -4.19 8.71
C LYS A 140 9.62 -3.19 8.29
N SER A 141 9.20 -2.16 7.58
CA SER A 141 10.00 -0.97 7.40
C SER A 141 9.69 0.00 8.53
N VAL A 142 10.72 0.36 9.28
CA VAL A 142 10.74 1.59 10.04
C VAL A 142 11.60 2.53 9.23
N ASP A 143 11.00 3.45 8.50
CA ASP A 143 11.80 4.50 7.88
C ASP A 143 12.45 5.35 8.97
N GLN A 144 13.77 5.53 8.88
CA GLN A 144 14.42 6.54 9.71
C GLN A 144 13.89 7.91 9.30
N PRO A 145 13.67 8.83 10.25
CA PRO A 145 13.20 10.17 9.94
C PRO A 145 14.16 10.84 8.97
N THR A 146 13.70 11.10 7.74
CA THR A 146 14.32 12.11 6.89
C THR A 146 13.51 13.39 7.04
N SER A 147 14.15 14.53 6.82
CA SER A 147 13.53 15.86 6.98
C SER A 147 12.36 16.14 6.01
N MET A 148 11.86 15.13 5.31
CA MET A 148 10.85 15.22 4.24
C MET A 148 9.70 14.21 4.36
N SER A 149 9.66 13.34 5.37
CA SER A 149 8.49 12.48 5.62
C SER A 149 8.39 12.05 7.09
N PRO A 150 7.18 12.03 7.69
CA PRO A 150 6.93 11.32 8.94
C PRO A 150 7.24 9.83 8.75
N VAL A 151 7.58 9.16 9.86
CA VAL A 151 7.94 7.72 9.87
C VAL A 151 6.73 6.90 9.44
N GLN A 152 6.62 6.57 8.16
CA GLN A 152 5.65 5.58 7.70
C GLN A 152 6.16 4.20 8.07
N THR A 153 5.45 3.56 8.99
CA THR A 153 5.75 2.18 9.37
C THR A 153 5.03 1.29 8.38
N TYR A 154 5.73 0.89 7.32
CA TYR A 154 5.17 -0.03 6.34
C TYR A 154 5.34 -1.46 6.83
N SER A 155 4.24 -2.20 7.00
CA SER A 155 4.28 -3.62 7.31
C SER A 155 3.37 -4.41 6.38
N CYS A 156 3.89 -5.52 5.88
CA CYS A 156 3.10 -6.50 5.14
C CYS A 156 3.39 -7.90 5.69
N GLY A 157 2.33 -8.64 6.01
CA GLY A 157 2.37 -9.84 6.84
C GLY A 157 2.17 -9.54 8.34
N PRO A 158 2.32 -10.54 9.23
CA PRO A 158 2.95 -11.83 8.97
C PRO A 158 2.03 -12.78 8.19
N ILE A 159 2.57 -13.39 7.14
CA ILE A 159 1.91 -14.49 6.43
C ILE A 159 2.56 -15.79 6.89
N VAL A 160 1.74 -16.75 7.32
CA VAL A 160 2.19 -18.09 7.69
C VAL A 160 1.61 -19.11 6.73
N THR A 161 2.48 -19.91 6.13
CA THR A 161 2.08 -21.07 5.33
C THR A 161 2.71 -22.34 5.88
N SER A 162 1.99 -23.45 5.80
CA SER A 162 2.45 -24.77 6.19
C SER A 162 2.37 -25.73 5.02
N PHE A 163 3.38 -26.58 4.84
CA PHE A 163 3.37 -27.65 3.84
C PHE A 163 4.29 -28.80 4.25
N ASN A 164 4.15 -29.95 3.60
CA ASN A 164 4.96 -31.14 3.89
C ASN A 164 6.02 -31.30 2.78
N PRO A 165 7.30 -31.01 3.06
CA PRO A 165 8.35 -31.13 2.07
C PRO A 165 8.72 -32.61 1.81
N GLU A 166 9.00 -32.95 0.56
CA GLU A 166 9.39 -34.29 0.13
C GLU A 166 10.90 -34.48 0.10
N LYS A 167 11.34 -35.74 0.21
CA LYS A 167 12.75 -36.10 0.25
C LYS A 167 13.46 -35.71 -1.04
N ALA A 168 14.59 -35.01 -0.93
CA ALA A 168 15.41 -34.55 -2.06
C ALA A 168 14.71 -33.58 -3.03
N HIS A 169 13.58 -32.98 -2.63
CA HIS A 169 12.92 -31.92 -3.39
C HIS A 169 13.47 -30.54 -3.02
N ALA A 170 13.31 -29.58 -3.92
CA ALA A 170 13.62 -28.18 -3.72
C ALA A 170 12.36 -27.33 -3.85
N TYR A 171 12.11 -26.45 -2.89
CA TYR A 171 10.94 -25.56 -2.86
C TYR A 171 11.38 -24.10 -2.85
N LEU A 172 10.72 -23.28 -3.66
CA LEU A 172 10.77 -21.83 -3.60
C LEU A 172 9.64 -21.34 -2.70
N VAL A 173 9.98 -20.68 -1.60
CA VAL A 173 9.05 -19.91 -0.80
C VAL A 173 9.22 -18.44 -1.17
N GLU A 174 8.23 -17.90 -1.88
CA GLU A 174 8.26 -16.55 -2.42
C GLU A 174 7.24 -15.66 -1.71
N PHE A 175 7.71 -14.55 -1.14
CA PHE A 175 6.88 -13.47 -0.63
C PHE A 175 6.68 -12.44 -1.74
N ASP A 176 5.47 -12.35 -2.27
CA ASP A 176 5.15 -11.48 -3.41
C ASP A 176 4.45 -10.22 -2.91
N PHE A 177 5.05 -9.06 -3.20
CA PHE A 177 4.46 -7.77 -2.94
C PHE A 177 3.43 -7.43 -4.02
N GLN A 178 2.18 -7.27 -3.62
CA GLN A 178 1.06 -6.92 -4.51
C GLN A 178 0.74 -5.42 -4.38
N GLY A 179 1.78 -4.59 -4.47
CA GLY A 179 1.74 -3.18 -4.11
C GLY A 179 2.25 -2.93 -2.69
N MET A 180 2.04 -1.74 -2.16
CA MET A 180 2.47 -1.45 -0.78
C MET A 180 1.55 -2.18 0.20
N GLN A 181 0.25 -1.93 0.27
CA GLN A 181 -0.56 -2.50 1.35
C GLN A 181 -0.93 -3.99 1.22
N SER A 182 -0.40 -4.74 0.24
CA SER A 182 -0.75 -6.16 0.06
C SER A 182 0.46 -7.01 -0.28
N CYS A 183 0.45 -8.24 0.24
CA CYS A 183 1.44 -9.26 -0.04
C CYS A 183 0.80 -10.64 0.05
N SER A 184 1.39 -11.59 -0.66
CA SER A 184 1.06 -13.00 -0.59
C SER A 184 2.32 -13.83 -0.37
N GLN A 185 2.16 -15.06 0.11
CA GLN A 185 3.24 -16.03 0.18
C GLN A 185 2.85 -17.27 -0.62
N HIS A 186 3.74 -17.69 -1.51
CA HIS A 186 3.56 -18.85 -2.38
C HIS A 186 4.68 -19.85 -2.16
N VAL A 187 4.33 -21.14 -2.28
CA VAL A 187 5.28 -22.23 -2.26
C VAL A 187 5.21 -22.96 -3.60
N THR A 188 6.36 -23.15 -4.23
CA THR A 188 6.48 -23.79 -5.54
C THR A 188 7.57 -24.85 -5.46
N ASP A 189 7.26 -26.08 -5.86
CA ASP A 189 8.27 -27.11 -6.08
C ASP A 189 9.08 -26.75 -7.33
N ILE A 190 10.38 -26.56 -7.15
CA ILE A 190 11.36 -26.18 -8.16
C ILE A 190 12.42 -27.27 -8.35
N THR A 191 12.12 -28.52 -7.96
CA THR A 191 13.02 -29.67 -8.14
C THR A 191 13.35 -29.87 -9.62
N ASP A 192 12.35 -29.74 -10.49
CA ASP A 192 12.55 -29.52 -11.92
C ASP A 192 12.38 -28.02 -12.22
N ALA A 193 13.50 -27.31 -12.35
CA ALA A 193 13.50 -25.88 -12.64
C ALA A 193 12.82 -25.51 -13.98
N ALA A 194 12.71 -26.45 -14.92
CA ALA A 194 12.02 -26.23 -16.19
C ALA A 194 10.50 -26.34 -16.07
N HIS A 195 10.00 -27.06 -15.06
CA HIS A 195 8.58 -27.31 -14.85
C HIS A 195 8.20 -27.12 -13.38
N PRO A 196 8.24 -25.88 -12.87
CA PRO A 196 7.88 -25.60 -11.48
C PRO A 196 6.41 -25.94 -11.22
N VAL A 197 6.13 -26.60 -10.09
CA VAL A 197 4.78 -27.04 -9.71
C VAL A 197 4.33 -26.28 -8.45
N PRO A 198 3.22 -25.52 -8.49
CA PRO A 198 2.68 -24.89 -7.29
C PRO A 198 2.34 -25.94 -6.22
N VAL A 199 2.76 -25.68 -4.99
CA VAL A 199 2.35 -26.47 -3.82
C VAL A 199 1.22 -25.70 -3.14
N GLU A 200 0.05 -26.33 -2.96
CA GLU A 200 -1.04 -25.73 -2.20
C GLU A 200 -0.67 -25.68 -0.70
N PRO A 201 -0.29 -24.51 -0.16
CA PRO A 201 0.10 -24.41 1.23
C PRO A 201 -1.16 -24.34 2.09
N GLN A 202 -1.13 -24.98 3.26
CA GLN A 202 -2.16 -24.79 4.27
C GLN A 202 -1.86 -23.50 5.02
N ALA A 203 -2.89 -22.69 5.28
CA ALA A 203 -2.78 -21.58 6.23
C ALA A 203 -3.08 -22.14 7.64
N PRO A 204 -2.07 -22.40 8.50
CA PRO A 204 -2.34 -22.86 9.85
C PRO A 204 -3.09 -21.79 10.63
N ALA A 205 -4.07 -22.19 11.43
CA ALA A 205 -4.78 -21.28 12.32
C ALA A 205 -3.84 -20.79 13.43
N CYS A 206 -3.14 -19.68 13.18
CA CYS A 206 -2.32 -19.02 14.18
C CYS A 206 -3.23 -18.34 15.20
N GLY A 207 -3.38 -18.95 16.37
CA GLY A 207 -4.01 -18.28 17.52
C GLY A 207 -3.17 -17.09 17.94
N ILE A 208 -3.77 -15.89 17.93
CA ILE A 208 -3.33 -14.82 18.83
C ILE A 208 -3.74 -15.30 20.23
N ASP A 209 -2.83 -15.24 21.20
CA ASP A 209 -3.02 -15.80 22.55
C ASP A 209 -4.45 -15.56 23.07
N SER A 210 -5.22 -16.64 23.11
CA SER A 210 -6.60 -16.66 23.56
C SER A 210 -6.60 -16.98 25.05
N ALA A 211 -6.13 -16.03 25.86
CA ALA A 211 -6.47 -16.01 27.28
C ALA A 211 -7.86 -15.38 27.44
N ASP A 212 -8.88 -16.07 26.91
CA ASP A 212 -10.29 -15.95 27.32
C ASP A 212 -11.14 -16.96 26.53
N ALA A 213 -10.78 -18.23 26.62
CA ALA A 213 -11.68 -19.32 26.28
C ALA A 213 -12.58 -19.63 27.48
N THR A 214 -13.50 -18.72 27.80
CA THR A 214 -14.74 -19.07 28.52
C THR A 214 -15.94 -18.60 27.70
N GLY A 215 -16.73 -19.59 27.28
CA GLY A 215 -17.98 -19.52 26.52
C GLY A 215 -18.65 -18.15 26.33
N GLY A 216 -18.50 -17.62 25.12
CA GLY A 216 -19.31 -16.58 24.51
C GLY A 216 -18.70 -16.29 23.14
N THR A 217 -19.48 -16.32 22.06
CA THR A 217 -19.03 -15.90 20.72
C THR A 217 -18.67 -14.42 20.76
N VAL A 218 -17.43 -14.10 21.11
CA VAL A 218 -16.86 -12.74 21.00
C VAL A 218 -16.39 -12.57 19.56
N HIS A 219 -17.09 -11.74 18.79
CA HIS A 219 -16.61 -11.28 17.49
C HIS A 219 -15.39 -10.39 17.73
N VAL A 220 -14.19 -10.84 17.38
CA VAL A 220 -12.96 -10.06 17.53
C VAL A 220 -12.98 -8.91 16.52
N ASN A 221 -12.93 -7.66 17.01
CA ASN A 221 -12.78 -6.47 16.16
C ASN A 221 -11.28 -6.11 16.09
N TYR A 222 -10.63 -6.51 15.00
CA TYR A 222 -9.20 -6.32 14.76
C TYR A 222 -8.87 -4.83 14.53
N LEU A 223 -9.74 -4.09 13.84
CA LEU A 223 -9.56 -2.65 13.63
C LEU A 223 -9.48 -1.91 14.96
N LYS A 224 -10.44 -2.15 15.84
CA LYS A 224 -10.47 -1.55 17.17
C LYS A 224 -9.19 -1.89 17.95
N ALA A 225 -8.79 -3.16 17.98
CA ALA A 225 -7.59 -3.59 18.69
C ALA A 225 -6.32 -2.90 18.15
N ASP A 226 -6.20 -2.76 16.83
CA ASP A 226 -5.08 -2.10 16.17
C ASP A 226 -5.04 -0.60 16.49
N HIS A 227 -6.19 0.09 16.45
CA HIS A 227 -6.30 1.50 16.83
C HIS A 227 -5.99 1.73 18.32
N GLU A 228 -6.48 0.87 19.22
CA GLU A 228 -6.14 0.93 20.66
C GLU A 228 -4.64 0.74 20.90
N GLN A 229 -4.02 -0.20 20.17
CA GLN A 229 -2.59 -0.44 20.23
C GLN A 229 -1.79 0.76 19.70
N ARG A 230 -2.18 1.35 18.56
CA ARG A 230 -1.51 2.54 18.00
C ARG A 230 -1.71 3.77 18.88
N LEU A 231 -2.88 3.95 19.48
CA LEU A 231 -3.13 5.00 20.47
C LEU A 231 -2.18 4.88 21.67
N ALA A 232 -2.03 3.68 22.23
CA ALA A 232 -1.10 3.44 23.33
C ALA A 232 0.36 3.73 22.93
N GLN A 233 0.75 3.41 21.70
CA GLN A 233 2.07 3.74 21.17
C GLN A 233 2.26 5.25 20.98
N ALA A 234 1.28 5.95 20.43
CA ALA A 234 1.31 7.40 20.24
C ALA A 234 1.51 8.13 21.57
N ARG A 235 0.75 7.77 22.61
CA ARG A 235 0.90 8.31 23.97
C ARG A 235 2.28 8.02 24.57
N LYS A 236 2.83 6.82 24.33
CA LYS A 236 4.20 6.48 24.75
C LYS A 236 5.25 7.32 24.03
N LYS A 237 5.10 7.54 22.71
CA LYS A 237 5.98 8.42 21.93
C LYS A 237 5.90 9.86 22.44
N GLU A 238 4.71 10.36 22.72
CA GLU A 238 4.49 11.71 23.26
C GLU A 238 5.23 11.89 24.60
N GLY A 239 5.08 10.94 25.52
CA GLY A 239 5.75 10.97 26.82
C GLY A 239 7.28 10.85 26.74
N ALA A 240 7.81 10.22 25.68
CA ALA A 240 9.25 10.06 25.45
C ALA A 240 9.87 11.19 24.61
N ALA A 241 9.06 12.02 23.95
CA ALA A 241 9.53 13.05 23.04
C ALA A 241 10.22 14.19 23.80
N THR A 242 11.42 14.57 23.33
CA THR A 242 12.21 15.67 23.90
C THR A 242 12.10 16.96 23.10
N LEU A 243 11.75 16.86 21.81
CA LEU A 243 11.52 18.00 20.92
C LEU A 243 10.02 18.32 20.84
N ALA A 244 9.69 19.61 20.77
CA ALA A 244 8.30 20.06 20.63
C ALA A 244 7.65 19.54 19.33
N SER A 245 8.42 19.42 18.24
CA SER A 245 7.94 18.84 16.98
C SER A 245 7.59 17.37 17.12
N ASP A 246 8.46 16.59 17.75
CA ASP A 246 8.26 15.14 17.91
C ASP A 246 7.07 14.86 18.80
N LYS A 247 6.90 15.69 19.84
CA LYS A 247 5.73 15.66 20.69
C LYS A 247 4.45 16.00 19.90
N ALA A 248 4.46 17.05 19.09
CA ALA A 248 3.32 17.41 18.26
C ALA A 248 2.93 16.32 17.25
N PHE A 249 3.90 15.66 16.62
CA PHE A 249 3.62 14.55 15.70
C PHE A 249 3.10 13.31 16.44
N ALA A 250 3.61 13.00 17.63
CA ALA A 250 3.03 11.94 18.46
C ALA A 250 1.59 12.25 18.90
N MET A 251 1.27 13.53 19.13
CA MET A 251 -0.09 13.98 19.41
C MET A 251 -0.98 13.95 18.16
N GLN A 252 -0.43 14.17 16.96
CA GLN A 252 -1.15 13.94 15.71
C GLN A 252 -1.54 12.46 15.58
N ASP A 253 -0.59 11.54 15.79
CA ASP A 253 -0.86 10.10 15.84
C ASP A 253 -1.97 9.83 16.88
N GLU A 254 -1.85 10.35 18.10
CA GLU A 254 -2.85 10.16 19.16
C GLU A 254 -4.25 10.63 18.72
N ALA A 255 -4.34 11.82 18.12
CA ALA A 255 -5.60 12.38 17.65
C ALA A 255 -6.22 11.55 16.52
N ALA A 256 -5.42 11.08 15.55
CA ALA A 256 -5.90 10.23 14.47
C ALA A 256 -6.45 8.90 14.99
N GLU A 257 -5.78 8.30 15.97
CA GLU A 257 -6.24 7.05 16.59
C GLU A 257 -7.46 7.28 17.49
N LEU A 258 -7.54 8.38 18.24
CA LEU A 258 -8.75 8.74 19.01
C LEU A 258 -9.96 8.98 18.11
N ASP A 259 -9.77 9.70 17.00
CA ASP A 259 -10.83 9.98 16.05
C ASP A 259 -11.29 8.73 15.33
N SER A 260 -10.32 7.90 14.93
CA SER A 260 -10.58 6.55 14.49
C SER A 260 -11.42 5.89 15.56
N LEU A 261 -11.01 5.84 16.84
CA LEU A 261 -11.75 5.32 18.01
C LEU A 261 -13.05 6.07 18.38
N GLY A 262 -13.60 6.91 17.49
CA GLY A 262 -14.88 7.59 17.65
C GLY A 262 -14.90 8.59 18.80
N GLN A 263 -13.74 8.90 19.36
CA GLN A 263 -13.52 9.91 20.39
C GLN A 263 -13.15 11.25 19.71
N SER A 264 -13.88 11.65 18.68
CA SER A 264 -13.57 12.81 17.83
C SER A 264 -13.47 14.13 18.59
N ASP A 265 -14.25 14.33 19.65
CA ASP A 265 -14.14 15.53 20.51
C ASP A 265 -12.80 15.58 21.27
N GLU A 266 -12.35 14.43 21.79
CA GLU A 266 -11.05 14.32 22.46
C GLU A 266 -9.92 14.47 21.45
N ALA A 267 -10.05 13.84 20.29
CA ALA A 267 -9.12 13.96 19.17
C ALA A 267 -8.93 15.42 18.74
N LEU A 268 -10.04 16.19 18.62
CA LEU A 268 -9.99 17.60 18.26
C LEU A 268 -9.19 18.42 19.27
N ALA A 269 -9.38 18.16 20.56
CA ALA A 269 -8.63 18.83 21.62
C ALA A 269 -7.12 18.49 21.57
N VAL A 270 -6.77 17.25 21.26
CA VAL A 270 -5.38 16.80 21.12
C VAL A 270 -4.71 17.45 19.90
N VAL A 271 -5.33 17.40 18.72
CA VAL A 271 -4.75 17.96 17.50
C VAL A 271 -4.60 19.49 17.57
N ASP A 272 -5.52 20.18 18.27
CA ASP A 272 -5.40 21.63 18.52
C ASP A 272 -4.23 21.98 19.45
N ARG A 273 -3.84 21.09 20.36
CA ARG A 273 -2.60 21.26 21.14
C ARG A 273 -1.38 21.01 20.25
N ALA A 274 -1.40 19.97 19.41
CA ALA A 274 -0.31 19.67 18.49
C ALA A 274 0.00 20.85 17.55
N LEU A 275 -1.03 21.44 16.93
CA LEU A 275 -0.87 22.58 16.02
C LEU A 275 -0.25 23.80 16.70
N ARG A 276 -0.55 24.06 17.97
CA ARG A 276 0.05 25.17 18.74
C ARG A 276 1.54 25.01 19.01
N MET A 277 2.07 23.80 18.85
CA MET A 277 3.48 23.48 19.08
C MET A 277 4.32 23.51 17.80
N LEU A 278 3.68 23.56 16.63
CA LEU A 278 4.35 23.49 15.33
C LEU A 278 4.48 24.87 14.68
N ASP A 279 5.56 25.01 13.91
CA ASP A 279 5.66 26.06 12.92
C ASP A 279 4.57 25.83 11.84
N PRO A 280 3.80 26.86 11.43
CA PRO A 280 2.78 26.73 10.39
C PRO A 280 3.28 26.07 9.10
N SER A 281 4.55 26.28 8.71
CA SER A 281 5.15 25.65 7.52
C SER A 281 5.32 24.13 7.62
N LYS A 282 5.26 23.57 8.84
CA LYS A 282 5.38 22.13 9.12
C LYS A 282 4.07 21.49 9.58
N SER A 283 2.98 22.26 9.54
CA SER A 283 1.70 21.85 10.13
C SER A 283 0.77 21.11 9.17
N LYS A 284 1.10 21.03 7.88
CA LYS A 284 0.16 20.58 6.83
C LYS A 284 -0.49 19.22 7.14
N ASP A 285 0.28 18.23 7.60
CA ASP A 285 -0.23 16.88 7.84
C ASP A 285 -1.14 16.88 9.08
N VAL A 286 -0.76 17.64 10.12
CA VAL A 286 -1.60 17.85 11.32
C VAL A 286 -2.89 18.60 10.98
N VAL A 287 -2.85 19.54 10.02
CA VAL A 287 -4.04 20.22 9.49
C VAL A 287 -4.95 19.24 8.75
N ALA A 288 -4.40 18.30 7.97
CA ALA A 288 -5.20 17.26 7.31
C ALA A 288 -5.90 16.37 8.34
N THR A 289 -5.17 15.91 9.38
CA THR A 289 -5.76 15.13 10.48
C THR A 289 -6.87 15.91 11.19
N LYS A 290 -6.66 17.20 11.50
CA LYS A 290 -7.71 18.05 12.08
C LYS A 290 -8.94 18.16 11.15
N ALA A 291 -8.72 18.27 9.84
CA ALA A 291 -9.81 18.35 8.88
C ALA A 291 -10.62 17.04 8.82
N GLY A 292 -9.96 15.88 8.91
CA GLY A 292 -10.61 14.58 9.05
C GLY A 292 -11.49 14.52 10.29
N ILE A 293 -10.97 14.96 11.44
CA ILE A 293 -11.73 15.05 12.70
C ILE A 293 -12.96 15.97 12.55
N LEU A 294 -12.79 17.15 11.96
CA LEU A 294 -13.89 18.10 11.73
C LEU A 294 -14.96 17.50 10.79
N PHE A 295 -14.54 16.79 9.74
CA PHE A 295 -15.46 16.04 8.89
C PHE A 295 -16.22 14.98 9.71
N ASN A 296 -15.54 14.26 10.60
CA ASN A 296 -16.16 13.24 11.46
C ASN A 296 -17.15 13.83 12.47
N LEU A 297 -16.88 15.04 12.96
CA LEU A 297 -17.80 15.86 13.76
C LEU A 297 -18.92 16.54 12.96
N ASN A 298 -19.10 16.19 11.68
CA ASN A 298 -20.12 16.73 10.79
C ASN A 298 -19.96 18.23 10.50
N GLN A 299 -18.71 18.70 10.42
CA GLN A 299 -18.34 20.09 10.13
C GLN A 299 -17.54 20.19 8.80
N PRO A 300 -18.10 19.76 7.65
CA PRO A 300 -17.35 19.68 6.39
C PRO A 300 -16.89 21.06 5.89
N GLN A 301 -17.64 22.13 6.15
CA GLN A 301 -17.21 23.48 5.76
C GLN A 301 -16.00 23.94 6.58
N ALA A 302 -15.98 23.70 7.90
CA ALA A 302 -14.85 24.04 8.75
C ALA A 302 -13.59 23.25 8.35
N ALA A 303 -13.75 21.98 7.96
CA ALA A 303 -12.67 21.17 7.41
C ALA A 303 -12.12 21.78 6.11
N LEU A 304 -13.00 22.19 5.17
CA LEU A 304 -12.60 22.84 3.92
C LEU A 304 -11.89 24.18 4.16
N ASP A 305 -12.35 24.98 5.12
CA ASP A 305 -11.77 26.29 5.42
C ASP A 305 -10.30 26.17 5.86
N ILE A 306 -9.95 25.13 6.63
CA ILE A 306 -8.56 24.89 7.04
C ILE A 306 -7.71 24.17 5.98
N LEU A 307 -8.33 23.37 5.11
CA LEU A 307 -7.63 22.67 4.02
C LEU A 307 -7.30 23.60 2.85
N ALA A 308 -8.17 24.56 2.53
CA ALA A 308 -8.08 25.37 1.32
C ALA A 308 -6.69 25.99 1.07
N PRO A 309 -6.02 26.64 2.05
CA PRO A 309 -4.70 27.20 1.83
C PRO A 309 -3.63 26.16 1.46
N GLN A 310 -3.70 24.96 2.06
CA GLN A 310 -2.74 23.88 1.82
C GLN A 310 -2.98 23.21 0.46
N LEU A 311 -4.25 23.03 0.07
CA LEU A 311 -4.62 22.51 -1.25
C LEU A 311 -4.15 23.46 -2.36
N GLU A 312 -4.38 24.77 -2.20
CA GLU A 312 -3.96 25.79 -3.16
C GLU A 312 -2.44 25.87 -3.29
N ALA A 313 -1.71 25.87 -2.16
CA ALA A 313 -0.25 25.85 -2.16
C ALA A 313 0.30 24.60 -2.87
N THR A 314 -0.31 23.43 -2.61
CA THR A 314 0.11 22.16 -3.22
C THR A 314 -0.15 22.15 -4.72
N ARG A 315 -1.33 22.61 -5.18
CA ARG A 315 -1.63 22.77 -6.61
C ARG A 315 -0.64 23.70 -7.29
N LYS A 316 -0.40 24.88 -6.70
CA LYS A 316 0.57 25.86 -7.24
C LYS A 316 1.97 25.27 -7.34
N PHE A 317 2.41 24.51 -6.34
CA PHE A 317 3.68 23.81 -6.38
C PHE A 317 3.74 22.78 -7.51
N ALA A 318 2.67 21.99 -7.68
CA ALA A 318 2.55 20.96 -8.71
C ALA A 318 2.50 21.55 -10.12
N ASP A 319 1.81 22.67 -10.33
CA ASP A 319 1.72 23.36 -11.62
C ASP A 319 3.06 23.98 -12.05
N GLY A 320 3.96 24.24 -11.08
CA GLY A 320 5.35 24.64 -11.34
C GLY A 320 6.28 23.48 -11.71
N GLN A 321 5.82 22.23 -11.64
CA GLN A 321 6.63 21.05 -11.97
C GLN A 321 6.48 20.63 -13.44
N ALA A 322 7.45 19.87 -13.94
CA ALA A 322 7.30 19.15 -15.20
C ALA A 322 6.14 18.14 -15.13
N SER A 323 5.51 17.85 -16.27
CA SER A 323 4.34 16.97 -16.35
C SER A 323 4.55 15.61 -15.68
N ASN A 324 5.72 15.00 -15.84
CA ASN A 324 6.08 13.71 -15.23
C ASN A 324 6.35 13.78 -13.72
N ALA A 325 6.46 14.97 -13.13
CA ALA A 325 6.68 15.20 -11.70
C ALA A 325 5.45 15.81 -11.00
N ARG A 326 4.41 16.20 -11.76
CA ARG A 326 3.20 16.82 -11.21
C ARG A 326 2.47 15.90 -10.24
N ALA A 327 2.31 14.62 -10.59
CA ALA A 327 1.64 13.64 -9.71
C ALA A 327 2.39 13.47 -8.38
N SER A 328 3.72 13.42 -8.43
CA SER A 328 4.58 13.37 -7.24
C SER A 328 4.47 14.61 -6.36
N ALA A 329 4.26 15.78 -6.96
CA ALA A 329 4.04 17.01 -6.21
C ALA A 329 2.68 17.02 -5.51
N LEU A 330 1.62 16.58 -6.19
CA LEU A 330 0.29 16.44 -5.60
C LEU A 330 0.26 15.39 -4.48
N SER A 331 1.01 14.29 -4.61
CA SER A 331 1.06 13.24 -3.59
C SER A 331 1.71 13.68 -2.28
N THR A 332 2.24 14.89 -2.19
CA THR A 332 2.74 15.43 -0.92
C THR A 332 1.61 15.86 0.02
N TYR A 333 0.35 15.84 -0.42
CA TYR A 333 -0.80 16.24 0.41
C TYR A 333 -2.07 15.41 0.14
N THR A 334 -1.91 14.11 -0.12
CA THR A 334 -2.98 13.19 -0.49
C THR A 334 -4.16 13.17 0.49
N GLU A 335 -3.90 13.04 1.80
CA GLU A 335 -4.92 12.99 2.85
C GLU A 335 -5.82 14.25 2.84
N GLY A 336 -5.21 15.42 2.60
CA GLY A 336 -5.95 16.68 2.47
C GLY A 336 -6.88 16.68 1.26
N PHE A 337 -6.43 16.19 0.10
CA PHE A 337 -7.28 16.08 -1.09
C PHE A 337 -8.41 15.05 -0.93
N VAL A 338 -8.13 13.91 -0.29
CA VAL A 338 -9.15 12.88 -0.01
C VAL A 338 -10.21 13.44 0.94
N THR A 339 -9.80 14.03 2.06
CA THR A 339 -10.71 14.64 3.03
C THR A 339 -11.56 15.74 2.41
N ALA A 340 -10.95 16.62 1.60
CA ALA A 340 -11.69 17.66 0.87
C ALA A 340 -12.73 17.08 -0.10
N THR A 341 -12.40 15.97 -0.77
CA THR A 341 -13.33 15.26 -1.66
C THR A 341 -14.58 14.81 -0.91
N PHE A 342 -14.43 14.16 0.24
CA PHE A 342 -15.56 13.76 1.09
C PHE A 342 -16.34 14.96 1.64
N CYS A 343 -15.67 16.05 2.01
CA CYS A 343 -16.33 17.27 2.44
C CYS A 343 -17.21 17.85 1.32
N TYR A 344 -16.69 17.95 0.10
CA TYR A 344 -17.45 18.41 -1.06
C TYR A 344 -18.59 17.47 -1.43
N MET A 345 -18.39 16.15 -1.33
CA MET A 345 -19.46 15.15 -1.51
C MET A 345 -20.59 15.36 -0.52
N GLN A 346 -20.27 15.57 0.76
CA GLN A 346 -21.28 15.78 1.78
C GLN A 346 -22.05 17.09 1.59
N LEU A 347 -21.40 18.12 1.07
CA LEU A 347 -22.02 19.40 0.71
C LEU A 347 -22.70 19.36 -0.68
N GLU A 348 -22.70 18.20 -1.35
CA GLU A 348 -23.23 17.99 -2.70
C GLU A 348 -22.61 18.92 -3.76
N GLN A 349 -21.38 19.39 -3.51
CA GLN A 349 -20.60 20.19 -4.45
C GLN A 349 -19.83 19.28 -5.41
N TRP A 350 -20.55 18.50 -6.21
CA TRP A 350 -20.02 17.40 -7.01
C TRP A 350 -18.87 17.80 -7.94
N GLY A 351 -18.96 18.96 -8.60
CA GLY A 351 -17.88 19.46 -9.46
C GLY A 351 -16.58 19.76 -8.70
N ASN A 352 -16.68 20.23 -7.45
CA ASN A 352 -15.49 20.42 -6.60
C ASN A 352 -14.95 19.09 -6.09
N ALA A 353 -15.83 18.15 -5.73
CA ALA A 353 -15.45 16.80 -5.33
C ALA A 353 -14.65 16.08 -6.43
N ILE A 354 -15.10 16.16 -7.69
CA ILE A 354 -14.39 15.58 -8.85
C ILE A 354 -13.02 16.24 -9.04
N LYS A 355 -12.94 17.57 -8.93
CA LYS A 355 -11.66 18.30 -9.07
C LYS A 355 -10.66 17.92 -7.98
N THR A 356 -11.08 17.85 -6.72
CA THR A 356 -10.18 17.40 -5.64
C THR A 356 -9.83 15.93 -5.78
N LEU A 357 -10.77 15.08 -6.21
CA LEU A 357 -10.48 13.68 -6.49
C LEU A 357 -9.48 13.53 -7.64
N ALA A 358 -9.58 14.34 -8.69
CA ALA A 358 -8.60 14.32 -9.78
C ALA A 358 -7.19 14.63 -9.27
N ASP A 359 -7.06 15.54 -8.31
CA ASP A 359 -5.80 15.91 -7.67
C ASP A 359 -5.29 14.90 -6.61
N THR A 360 -6.09 13.91 -6.19
CA THR A 360 -5.58 12.87 -5.28
C THR A 360 -4.58 11.97 -6.02
N GLU A 361 -3.32 12.03 -5.62
CA GLU A 361 -2.27 11.16 -6.12
C GLU A 361 -1.55 10.55 -4.92
N SER A 362 -1.14 9.29 -5.02
CA SER A 362 -0.36 8.63 -3.97
C SER A 362 0.72 7.79 -4.63
N LEU A 363 1.98 8.19 -4.45
CA LEU A 363 3.12 7.39 -4.91
C LEU A 363 3.39 6.19 -4.00
N LEU A 364 2.86 6.26 -2.77
CA LEU A 364 3.07 5.32 -1.68
C LEU A 364 1.87 4.38 -1.49
N GLU A 365 0.85 4.52 -2.32
CA GLU A 365 -0.22 3.54 -2.41
C GLU A 365 -0.18 2.85 -3.78
N GLY A 366 -0.32 1.54 -3.75
CA GLY A 366 -0.18 0.70 -4.95
C GLY A 366 -1.34 0.87 -5.93
N PRO A 367 -1.47 -0.06 -6.89
CA PRO A 367 -2.57 -0.04 -7.88
C PRO A 367 -3.98 0.02 -7.24
N SER A 368 -4.14 -0.49 -6.01
CA SER A 368 -5.39 -0.49 -5.25
C SER A 368 -5.94 0.91 -5.00
N PHE A 369 -5.11 1.91 -4.72
CA PHE A 369 -5.58 3.29 -4.49
C PHE A 369 -6.20 3.91 -5.74
N SER A 370 -5.67 3.57 -6.92
CA SER A 370 -6.25 4.04 -8.18
C SER A 370 -7.57 3.33 -8.51
N ALA A 371 -7.74 2.07 -8.10
CA ALA A 371 -9.01 1.36 -8.18
C ALA A 371 -10.05 1.96 -7.19
N TYR A 372 -9.64 2.25 -5.96
CA TYR A 372 -10.44 2.96 -4.96
C TYR A 372 -10.89 4.34 -5.47
N LYS A 373 -9.95 5.17 -5.95
CA LYS A 373 -10.24 6.48 -6.55
C LYS A 373 -11.25 6.37 -7.70
N SER A 374 -11.14 5.33 -8.52
CA SER A 374 -12.08 5.05 -9.60
C SER A 374 -13.48 4.70 -9.09
N LEU A 375 -13.55 3.92 -8.00
CA LEU A 375 -14.82 3.57 -7.36
C LEU A 375 -15.49 4.78 -6.74
N LEU A 376 -14.73 5.64 -6.05
CA LEU A 376 -15.21 6.90 -5.49
C LEU A 376 -15.70 7.86 -6.59
N TYR A 377 -15.02 7.90 -7.73
CA TYR A 377 -15.48 8.66 -8.90
C TYR A 377 -16.84 8.13 -9.43
N ARG A 378 -17.02 6.81 -9.52
CA ARG A 378 -18.31 6.21 -9.88
C ARG A 378 -19.41 6.56 -8.87
N TYR A 379 -19.08 6.57 -7.58
CA TYR A 379 -19.96 7.08 -6.52
C TYR A 379 -20.41 8.51 -6.78
N ILE A 380 -19.47 9.42 -7.02
CA ILE A 380 -19.79 10.84 -7.25
C ILE A 380 -20.67 11.00 -8.49
N MET A 381 -20.34 10.35 -9.61
CA MET A 381 -21.11 10.47 -10.85
C MET A 381 -22.54 9.93 -10.70
N ALA A 382 -22.71 8.82 -9.98
CA ALA A 382 -24.05 8.29 -9.71
C ALA A 382 -24.88 9.24 -8.85
N ARG A 383 -24.28 9.87 -7.83
CA ARG A 383 -24.96 10.83 -6.94
C ARG A 383 -25.27 12.17 -7.60
N ALA A 384 -24.36 12.65 -8.45
CA ALA A 384 -24.51 13.94 -9.10
C ALA A 384 -25.62 13.95 -10.14
N HIS A 385 -25.88 12.80 -10.79
CA HIS A 385 -26.82 12.65 -11.91
C HIS A 385 -26.62 13.69 -13.02
N ASP A 386 -25.38 14.17 -13.18
CA ASP A 386 -25.01 15.20 -14.15
C ASP A 386 -23.81 14.73 -15.00
N PRO A 387 -24.04 14.27 -16.24
CA PRO A 387 -22.97 13.80 -17.11
C PRO A 387 -22.03 14.92 -17.57
N SER A 388 -22.40 16.20 -17.42
CA SER A 388 -21.52 17.32 -17.79
C SER A 388 -20.33 17.47 -16.85
N LEU A 389 -20.39 16.85 -15.66
CA LEU A 389 -19.31 16.85 -14.68
C LEU A 389 -18.24 15.77 -14.95
N ALA A 390 -18.43 14.92 -15.97
CA ALA A 390 -17.53 13.82 -16.24
C ALA A 390 -16.07 14.29 -16.50
N ASP A 391 -15.13 13.68 -15.80
CA ASP A 391 -13.69 13.92 -16.00
C ASP A 391 -13.10 12.83 -16.89
N SER A 392 -12.49 13.23 -18.01
CA SER A 392 -12.04 12.27 -19.03
C SER A 392 -10.94 11.32 -18.56
N GLU A 393 -10.09 11.73 -17.61
CA GLU A 393 -9.01 10.89 -17.10
C GLU A 393 -9.51 9.95 -16.01
N LEU A 394 -10.39 10.42 -15.13
CA LEU A 394 -11.07 9.55 -14.15
C LEU A 394 -11.96 8.51 -14.85
N GLU A 395 -12.64 8.87 -15.94
CA GLU A 395 -13.40 7.92 -16.76
C GLU A 395 -12.51 6.81 -17.34
N LYS A 396 -11.38 7.19 -17.95
CA LYS A 396 -10.42 6.21 -18.51
C LYS A 396 -9.87 5.29 -17.42
N ARG A 397 -9.47 5.84 -16.27
CA ARG A 397 -8.98 5.05 -15.13
C ARG A 397 -10.06 4.10 -14.62
N ALA A 398 -11.29 4.57 -14.43
CA ALA A 398 -12.37 3.72 -13.96
C ALA A 398 -12.70 2.58 -14.93
N ALA A 399 -12.71 2.85 -16.24
CA ALA A 399 -12.84 1.79 -17.25
C ALA A 399 -11.67 0.79 -17.19
N TYR A 400 -10.43 1.27 -17.04
CA TYR A 400 -9.26 0.42 -16.92
C TYR A 400 -9.33 -0.51 -15.69
N TYR A 401 -9.58 0.03 -14.50
CA TYR A 401 -9.58 -0.76 -13.27
C TYR A 401 -10.77 -1.71 -13.18
N THR A 402 -11.91 -1.39 -13.80
CA THR A 402 -13.05 -2.33 -13.92
C THR A 402 -12.63 -3.67 -14.56
N VAL A 403 -11.78 -3.61 -15.60
CA VAL A 403 -11.33 -4.79 -16.36
C VAL A 403 -10.11 -5.45 -15.73
N ASN A 404 -9.17 -4.64 -15.24
CA ASN A 404 -7.82 -5.10 -14.88
C ASN A 404 -7.63 -5.34 -13.38
N ASP A 405 -8.40 -4.70 -12.50
CA ASP A 405 -8.30 -4.95 -11.07
C ASP A 405 -8.99 -6.25 -10.68
N LYS A 406 -8.25 -7.13 -10.00
CA LYS A 406 -8.73 -8.43 -9.50
C LYS A 406 -9.01 -8.42 -8.00
N GLY A 407 -8.85 -7.27 -7.35
CA GLY A 407 -9.20 -7.07 -5.94
C GLY A 407 -10.68 -6.76 -5.74
N HIS A 408 -11.05 -6.43 -4.51
CA HIS A 408 -12.44 -6.11 -4.15
C HIS A 408 -12.91 -4.82 -4.82
N TYR A 409 -12.05 -3.82 -5.01
CA TYR A 409 -12.41 -2.59 -5.74
C TYR A 409 -12.78 -2.85 -7.20
N GLY A 410 -12.06 -3.71 -7.92
CA GLY A 410 -12.43 -4.13 -9.28
C GLY A 410 -13.80 -4.81 -9.34
N ALA A 411 -14.08 -5.71 -8.38
CA ALA A 411 -15.38 -6.36 -8.26
C ALA A 411 -16.51 -5.35 -7.95
N LEU A 412 -16.24 -4.37 -7.08
CA LEU A 412 -17.18 -3.27 -6.79
C LEU A 412 -17.38 -2.36 -8.01
N LEU A 413 -16.33 -2.03 -8.76
CA LEU A 413 -16.46 -1.25 -10.01
C LEU A 413 -17.38 -1.94 -11.03
N ARG A 414 -17.26 -3.25 -11.18
CA ARG A 414 -18.17 -4.06 -12.02
C ARG A 414 -19.60 -4.10 -11.48
N MET A 415 -19.77 -4.20 -10.16
CA MET A 415 -21.09 -4.06 -9.52
C MET A 415 -21.77 -2.75 -9.91
N TRP A 416 -21.00 -1.66 -9.88
CA TRP A 416 -21.46 -0.32 -10.24
C TRP A 416 -21.79 -0.16 -11.73
N GLN A 417 -21.39 -1.11 -12.58
CA GLN A 417 -21.83 -1.23 -13.98
C GLN A 417 -23.04 -2.16 -14.16
N GLY A 418 -23.54 -2.78 -13.08
CA GLY A 418 -24.72 -3.64 -13.10
C GLY A 418 -24.43 -5.14 -13.00
N GLU A 419 -23.17 -5.55 -12.89
CA GLU A 419 -22.83 -6.97 -12.68
C GLU A 419 -23.18 -7.44 -11.25
N ASP A 420 -23.53 -8.72 -11.10
CA ASP A 420 -23.70 -9.34 -9.77
C ASP A 420 -22.37 -9.93 -9.30
N THR A 421 -21.58 -9.12 -8.59
CA THR A 421 -20.26 -9.52 -8.05
C THR A 421 -20.29 -9.81 -6.55
N VAL A 422 -21.46 -9.89 -5.90
CA VAL A 422 -21.58 -10.03 -4.44
C VAL A 422 -20.79 -11.24 -3.91
N LYS A 423 -20.93 -12.40 -4.57
CA LYS A 423 -20.19 -13.62 -4.20
C LYS A 423 -18.70 -13.53 -4.46
N GLU A 424 -18.30 -12.82 -5.52
CA GLU A 424 -16.89 -12.61 -5.86
C GLU A 424 -16.23 -11.72 -4.80
N THR A 425 -16.84 -10.58 -4.48
CA THR A 425 -16.38 -9.65 -3.45
C THR A 425 -16.25 -10.35 -2.09
N ALA A 426 -17.27 -11.13 -1.69
CA ALA A 426 -17.22 -11.91 -0.46
C ALA A 426 -16.08 -12.94 -0.45
N LYS A 427 -15.81 -13.61 -1.58
CA LYS A 427 -14.70 -14.56 -1.71
C LYS A 427 -13.34 -13.87 -1.59
N ILE A 428 -13.16 -12.72 -2.25
CA ILE A 428 -11.91 -11.95 -2.21
C ILE A 428 -11.63 -11.47 -0.78
N ILE A 429 -12.62 -10.87 -0.13
CA ILE A 429 -12.50 -10.38 1.26
C ILE A 429 -12.32 -11.56 2.23
N GLY A 430 -13.01 -12.68 2.01
CA GLY A 430 -12.86 -13.88 2.82
C GLY A 430 -11.47 -14.53 2.76
N ALA A 431 -10.64 -14.18 1.76
CA ALA A 431 -9.24 -14.60 1.68
C ALA A 431 -8.28 -13.65 2.42
N MET A 432 -8.76 -12.49 2.88
CA MET A 432 -8.02 -11.55 3.72
C MET A 432 -8.15 -11.93 5.20
N SER A 433 -7.35 -11.31 6.06
CA SER A 433 -7.41 -11.54 7.52
C SER A 433 -7.17 -10.26 8.31
N GLY A 434 -7.66 -10.22 9.55
CA GLY A 434 -7.33 -9.14 10.49
C GLY A 434 -7.98 -7.80 10.11
N ALA A 435 -7.23 -6.71 10.33
CA ALA A 435 -7.67 -5.35 10.02
C ALA A 435 -7.98 -5.18 8.53
N ASP A 436 -7.11 -5.64 7.63
CA ASP A 436 -7.29 -5.54 6.17
C ASP A 436 -8.63 -6.14 5.69
N GLN A 437 -9.00 -7.30 6.25
CA GLN A 437 -10.29 -7.92 5.96
C GLN A 437 -11.44 -7.02 6.41
N GLN A 438 -11.36 -6.47 7.62
CA GLN A 438 -12.42 -5.64 8.19
C GLN A 438 -12.54 -4.28 7.51
N GLU A 439 -11.43 -3.69 7.06
CA GLU A 439 -11.43 -2.49 6.21
C GLU A 439 -12.10 -2.77 4.87
N ALA A 440 -11.63 -3.78 4.13
CA ALA A 440 -12.20 -4.14 2.83
C ALA A 440 -13.68 -4.53 2.95
N PHE A 441 -14.07 -5.21 4.04
CA PHE A 441 -15.45 -5.52 4.35
C PHE A 441 -16.27 -4.24 4.59
N GLY A 442 -15.80 -3.34 5.45
CA GLY A 442 -16.46 -2.06 5.74
C GLY A 442 -16.66 -1.19 4.49
N GLU A 443 -15.62 -1.08 3.65
CA GLU A 443 -15.70 -0.39 2.37
C GLU A 443 -16.73 -1.05 1.43
N SER A 444 -16.71 -2.39 1.34
CA SER A 444 -17.65 -3.12 0.48
C SER A 444 -19.10 -2.92 0.91
N LEU A 445 -19.36 -2.83 2.22
CA LEU A 445 -20.68 -2.53 2.77
C LEU A 445 -21.11 -1.10 2.46
N PHE A 446 -20.20 -0.13 2.59
CA PHE A 446 -20.50 1.26 2.23
C PHE A 446 -20.83 1.39 0.74
N TYR A 447 -19.95 0.92 -0.15
CA TYR A 447 -20.14 1.04 -1.60
C TYR A 447 -21.28 0.16 -2.12
N GLY A 448 -21.50 -1.00 -1.51
CA GLY A 448 -22.67 -1.85 -1.76
C GLY A 448 -23.97 -1.17 -1.36
N GLY A 449 -24.00 -0.56 -0.17
CA GLY A 449 -25.18 0.12 0.35
C GLY A 449 -25.51 1.36 -0.48
N ALA A 450 -24.48 2.11 -0.87
CA ALA A 450 -24.60 3.24 -1.76
C ALA A 450 -25.14 2.84 -3.14
N TYR A 451 -24.64 1.75 -3.72
CA TYR A 451 -25.14 1.21 -4.98
C TYR A 451 -26.62 0.78 -4.85
N ALA A 452 -26.95 0.04 -3.79
CA ALA A 452 -28.33 -0.38 -3.51
C ALA A 452 -29.26 0.84 -3.45
N LYS A 453 -28.88 1.89 -2.72
CA LYS A 453 -29.68 3.11 -2.57
C LYS A 453 -29.76 3.93 -3.87
N PHE A 454 -28.63 4.43 -4.33
CA PHE A 454 -28.57 5.49 -5.34
C PHE A 454 -28.66 4.97 -6.78
N VAL A 455 -28.37 3.69 -7.00
CA VAL A 455 -28.45 3.09 -8.34
C VAL A 455 -29.67 2.17 -8.47
N LYS A 456 -29.98 1.38 -7.43
CA LYS A 456 -31.09 0.40 -7.49
C LYS A 456 -32.39 0.88 -6.85
N GLY A 457 -32.39 2.01 -6.13
CA GLY A 457 -33.56 2.48 -5.39
C GLY A 457 -33.99 1.54 -4.25
N ASN A 458 -33.05 0.76 -3.72
CA ASN A 458 -33.27 -0.23 -2.66
C ASN A 458 -32.80 0.31 -1.30
N ASP A 459 -33.62 1.17 -0.70
CA ASP A 459 -33.34 1.77 0.61
C ASP A 459 -33.24 0.73 1.73
N ALA A 460 -34.04 -0.34 1.67
CA ALA A 460 -34.01 -1.42 2.67
C ALA A 460 -32.67 -2.18 2.63
N GLY A 461 -32.14 -2.44 1.43
CA GLY A 461 -30.82 -3.05 1.26
C GLY A 461 -29.69 -2.15 1.78
N ALA A 462 -29.78 -0.85 1.53
CA ALA A 462 -28.80 0.12 2.05
C ALA A 462 -28.79 0.17 3.58
N LYS A 463 -29.97 0.15 4.21
CA LYS A 463 -30.11 0.08 5.68
C LYS A 463 -29.57 -1.21 6.28
N ALA A 464 -29.79 -2.34 5.61
CA ALA A 464 -29.23 -3.62 6.05
C ALA A 464 -27.69 -3.60 6.02
N MET A 465 -27.09 -3.08 4.94
CA MET A 465 -25.64 -2.94 4.85
C MET A 465 -25.07 -1.94 5.85
N LEU A 466 -25.80 -0.86 6.17
CA LEU A 466 -25.43 0.04 7.26
C LEU A 466 -25.45 -0.67 8.63
N ALA A 467 -26.45 -1.50 8.88
CA ALA A 467 -26.53 -2.28 10.13
C ALA A 467 -25.39 -3.31 10.25
N ASP A 468 -24.96 -3.92 9.15
CA ASP A 468 -23.78 -4.79 9.12
C ASP A 468 -22.48 -3.99 9.30
N LEU A 469 -22.42 -2.80 8.72
CA LEU A 469 -21.28 -1.89 8.82
C LEU A 469 -21.11 -1.39 10.26
N ASP A 470 -22.20 -1.24 11.02
CA ASP A 470 -22.19 -0.93 12.45
C ASP A 470 -21.69 -2.10 13.33
N GLN A 471 -21.63 -3.34 12.84
CA GLN A 471 -21.10 -4.48 13.62
C GLN A 471 -19.58 -4.53 13.63
N VAL A 472 -18.95 -4.10 12.53
CA VAL A 472 -17.50 -3.89 12.47
C VAL A 472 -17.10 -2.52 12.98
N ALA A 473 -18.09 -1.72 13.38
CA ALA A 473 -17.86 -0.43 13.94
C ALA A 473 -17.37 -0.53 15.39
N PRO A 474 -16.60 0.48 15.80
CA PRO A 474 -16.21 1.61 14.97
C PRO A 474 -14.74 1.48 14.54
N TYR A 475 -14.27 2.46 13.74
CA TYR A 475 -12.91 3.01 13.79
C TYR A 475 -11.96 2.72 12.62
N GLY A 476 -11.89 3.64 11.65
CA GLY A 476 -10.78 3.72 10.69
C GLY A 476 -11.10 4.41 9.36
N SER A 477 -12.29 4.18 8.79
CA SER A 477 -12.61 4.67 7.44
C SER A 477 -13.61 5.82 7.44
N ILE A 478 -13.31 6.85 6.64
CA ILE A 478 -14.17 8.01 6.40
C ILE A 478 -15.53 7.57 5.80
N GLU A 479 -15.55 6.43 5.12
CA GLU A 479 -16.70 5.72 4.56
C GLU A 479 -17.70 5.28 5.62
N TRP A 480 -17.27 4.84 6.81
CA TRP A 480 -18.21 4.47 7.88
C TRP A 480 -19.01 5.68 8.37
N ILE A 481 -18.29 6.75 8.73
CA ILE A 481 -18.89 8.01 9.17
C ILE A 481 -19.84 8.54 8.10
N TYR A 482 -19.39 8.55 6.85
CA TYR A 482 -20.17 9.06 5.75
C TYR A 482 -21.38 8.17 5.45
N GLY A 483 -21.21 6.84 5.52
CA GLY A 483 -22.26 5.84 5.38
C GLY A 483 -23.44 6.08 6.33
N LYS A 484 -23.18 6.38 7.61
CA LYS A 484 -24.23 6.74 8.58
C LYS A 484 -25.04 7.97 8.17
N ARG A 485 -24.48 8.87 7.37
CA ARG A 485 -25.16 10.11 6.92
C ARG A 485 -25.99 9.86 5.66
N VAL A 486 -25.56 8.94 4.79
CA VAL A 486 -26.14 8.80 3.45
C VAL A 486 -26.94 7.51 3.24
N LEU A 487 -26.72 6.47 4.05
CA LEU A 487 -27.38 5.15 3.89
C LEU A 487 -28.62 4.95 4.76
N GLN A 488 -28.90 5.88 5.69
CA GLN A 488 -30.11 5.88 6.53
C GLN A 488 -31.41 6.07 5.75
#